data_AF-A0A916EB59-F1
#
_entry.id   AF-A0A916EB59-F1
#
_cell.length_a   1.000
_cell.length_b   1.000
_cell.length_c   1.000
_cell.angle_alpha   90.00
_cell.angle_beta   90.00
_cell.angle_gamma   90.00
#
_symmetry.space_group_name_H-M   'P 1'
#
loop_
_entity.id
_entity.type
_entity.pdbx_description
1 polymer ?
#
loop_
_entity_poly.entity_id
_entity_poly.type
_entity_poly.pdbx_seq_one_letter_code
_entity_poly.pdbx_strand_id
1 'polypeptide(L)'
;MGFDNEAIVHELVADISFIPIFIRLDQILIVVSKIGVSSREGCYGAGPGYLSTLITKYADKRSLFVQSIEDECSLDIYNEGIKLYHNKDTIPNKIWETIGILKKYDGATLFGITDYNIQQILTELNKLEKSKNLITCTSDNWKNIDILNLIFEQNIKKCKIANTFSSWSKLFTNWYDQTNTIIQFPTILYQIYPKNYQFQEKELGAWRAMFCASGYTNITPFMKKRHLIEFWTKAPDPSSDRENLAKLFESGMLLVIENKSFSQPDNESETFWKSLQKALETNKRGIDGNVRILSIIAENFTYKKLKEKFKIGSDIINSARKHARLNGPGSKCSCTKFLPGG
;
A
#
# COMPACT_ATOMS: atom_id res chain seq x y z
N MET A 1 28.18 -21.35 0.51
CA MET A 1 27.18 -20.84 -0.45
C MET A 1 25.95 -20.50 0.36
N GLY A 2 25.59 -19.22 0.47
CA GLY A 2 24.70 -18.67 1.51
C GLY A 2 23.20 -18.84 1.27
N PHE A 3 22.76 -19.95 0.67
CA PHE A 3 21.34 -20.21 0.41
C PHE A 3 20.53 -20.52 1.68
N ASP A 4 21.20 -20.81 2.79
CA ASP A 4 20.56 -21.07 4.10
C ASP A 4 20.44 -19.80 4.97
N ASN A 5 20.88 -18.64 4.47
CA ASN A 5 20.79 -17.38 5.20
C ASN A 5 19.45 -16.70 4.90
N GLU A 6 18.54 -16.79 5.87
CA GLU A 6 17.16 -16.28 5.79
C GLU A 6 17.08 -14.79 5.42
N ALA A 7 18.06 -13.98 5.85
CA ALA A 7 18.13 -12.56 5.51
C ALA A 7 18.49 -12.32 4.03
N ILE A 8 19.43 -13.10 3.49
CA ILE A 8 19.83 -13.04 2.09
C ILE A 8 18.69 -13.52 1.19
N VAL A 9 18.01 -14.60 1.58
CA VAL A 9 16.82 -15.08 0.87
C VAL A 9 15.76 -13.98 0.86
N HIS A 10 15.44 -13.38 2.02
CA HIS A 10 14.45 -12.31 2.12
C HIS A 10 14.73 -11.09 1.24
N GLU A 11 15.99 -10.69 1.12
CA GLU A 11 16.41 -9.56 0.28
C GLU A 11 16.36 -9.91 -1.22
N LEU A 12 16.65 -11.16 -1.59
CA LEU A 12 16.56 -11.65 -2.96
C LEU A 12 15.11 -11.83 -3.46
N VAL A 13 14.14 -12.12 -2.59
CA VAL A 13 12.70 -12.17 -2.94
C VAL A 13 11.97 -10.83 -2.80
N ALA A 14 12.60 -9.78 -2.26
CA ALA A 14 11.94 -8.50 -1.97
C ALA A 14 11.35 -7.80 -3.21
N ASP A 15 12.00 -7.94 -4.36
CA ASP A 15 11.55 -7.39 -5.66
C ASP A 15 10.77 -8.40 -6.52
N ILE A 16 10.55 -9.62 -6.02
CA ILE A 16 9.81 -10.65 -6.74
C ILE A 16 8.31 -10.47 -6.44
N SER A 17 7.56 -9.97 -7.42
CA SER A 17 6.12 -9.72 -7.32
C SER A 17 5.27 -10.98 -7.07
N PHE A 18 5.84 -12.17 -7.22
CA PHE A 18 5.18 -13.45 -7.01
C PHE A 18 6.17 -14.56 -6.64
N ILE A 19 5.95 -15.26 -5.53
CA ILE A 19 6.75 -16.42 -5.13
C ILE A 19 6.26 -17.65 -5.91
N PRO A 20 7.12 -18.34 -6.68
CA PRO A 20 6.73 -19.53 -7.43
C PRO A 20 6.17 -20.63 -6.50
N ILE A 21 5.11 -21.29 -6.97
CA ILE A 21 4.47 -22.39 -6.23
C ILE A 21 4.85 -23.70 -6.88
N PHE A 22 5.39 -24.61 -6.06
CA PHE A 22 5.87 -25.90 -6.48
C PHE A 22 4.83 -26.97 -6.15
N ILE A 23 4.32 -27.63 -7.19
CA ILE A 23 3.34 -28.71 -7.07
C ILE A 23 4.03 -30.00 -7.50
N ARG A 24 4.02 -31.01 -6.61
CA ARG A 24 4.65 -32.29 -6.88
C ARG A 24 3.60 -33.34 -7.21
N LEU A 25 3.66 -33.86 -8.44
CA LEU A 25 2.81 -34.94 -8.94
C LEU A 25 3.68 -36.15 -9.28
N ASP A 26 3.75 -37.12 -8.37
CA ASP A 26 4.70 -38.24 -8.43
C ASP A 26 6.15 -37.76 -8.69
N GLN A 27 6.66 -37.97 -9.90
CA GLN A 27 8.00 -37.60 -10.35
C GLN A 27 8.02 -36.27 -11.13
N ILE A 28 6.86 -35.67 -11.39
CA ILE A 28 6.72 -34.41 -12.12
C ILE A 28 6.66 -33.27 -11.10
N LEU A 29 7.52 -32.28 -11.31
CA LEU A 29 7.47 -31.02 -10.58
C LEU A 29 6.87 -29.97 -11.51
N ILE A 30 5.71 -29.43 -11.12
CA ILE A 30 5.09 -28.28 -11.77
C ILE A 30 5.48 -27.03 -10.97
N VAL A 31 5.88 -25.99 -11.67
CA VAL A 31 6.21 -24.68 -11.11
C VAL A 31 5.24 -23.67 -11.68
N VAL A 32 4.33 -23.17 -10.85
CA VAL A 32 3.46 -22.05 -11.18
C VAL A 32 4.24 -20.78 -10.91
N SER A 33 4.41 -19.94 -11.92
CA SER A 33 5.28 -18.76 -11.89
C SER A 33 4.52 -17.44 -12.04
N LYS A 34 3.28 -17.49 -12.55
CA LYS A 34 2.36 -16.34 -12.60
C LYS A 34 0.93 -16.82 -12.46
N ILE A 35 0.08 -16.03 -11.82
CA ILE A 35 -1.34 -16.34 -11.63
C ILE A 35 -2.18 -15.22 -12.22
N GLY A 36 -2.91 -15.55 -13.28
CA GLY A 36 -4.02 -14.78 -13.81
C GLY A 36 -5.35 -15.37 -13.35
N VAL A 37 -6.37 -14.53 -13.21
CA VAL A 37 -7.74 -14.95 -12.84
C VAL A 37 -8.74 -14.65 -13.95
N SER A 38 -9.79 -15.47 -14.04
CA SER A 38 -10.91 -15.27 -14.95
C SER A 38 -12.11 -16.10 -14.52
N SER A 39 -13.30 -15.70 -14.95
CA SER A 39 -14.53 -16.49 -14.84
C SER A 39 -14.72 -17.51 -15.98
N ARG A 40 -13.71 -17.77 -16.81
CA ARG A 40 -13.81 -18.71 -17.94
C ARG A 40 -14.05 -20.14 -17.46
N GLU A 41 -15.08 -20.78 -18.01
CA GLU A 41 -15.37 -22.18 -17.74
C GLU A 41 -14.25 -23.11 -18.25
N GLY A 42 -13.99 -24.18 -17.49
CA GLY A 42 -12.96 -25.18 -17.82
C GLY A 42 -11.52 -24.80 -17.47
N CYS A 43 -11.27 -23.55 -17.03
CA CYS A 43 -9.97 -23.10 -16.52
C CYS A 43 -9.92 -22.97 -14.99
N TYR A 44 -10.94 -23.46 -14.27
CA TYR A 44 -10.98 -23.52 -12.81
C TYR A 44 -10.63 -22.19 -12.09
N GLY A 45 -11.06 -21.07 -12.67
CA GLY A 45 -10.81 -19.73 -12.12
C GLY A 45 -9.49 -19.09 -12.55
N ALA A 46 -8.62 -19.82 -13.26
CA ALA A 46 -7.41 -19.27 -13.87
C ALA A 46 -7.73 -18.54 -15.18
N GLY A 47 -6.93 -17.52 -15.50
CA GLY A 47 -7.17 -16.61 -16.62
C GLY A 47 -5.91 -15.96 -17.18
N PRO A 48 -6.07 -14.91 -17.99
CA PRO A 48 -4.97 -14.22 -18.66
C PRO A 48 -3.82 -13.84 -17.73
N GLY A 49 -2.60 -14.12 -18.14
CA GLY A 49 -1.38 -13.97 -17.35
C GLY A 49 -1.02 -15.15 -16.45
N TYR A 50 -1.77 -16.26 -16.48
CA TYR A 50 -1.37 -17.51 -15.79
C TYR A 50 -0.21 -18.18 -16.53
N LEU A 51 0.80 -18.64 -15.78
CA LEU A 51 1.97 -19.33 -16.32
C LEU A 51 2.40 -20.46 -15.38
N SER A 52 2.50 -21.67 -15.92
CA SER A 52 3.11 -22.81 -15.24
C SER A 52 4.09 -23.55 -16.14
N THR A 53 5.04 -24.23 -15.53
CA THR A 53 6.08 -24.98 -16.24
C THR A 53 6.28 -26.34 -15.61
N LEU A 54 6.67 -27.33 -16.41
CA LEU A 54 7.09 -28.64 -15.90
C LEU A 54 8.23 -29.19 -16.75
N ILE A 55 9.01 -30.09 -16.17
CA ILE A 55 10.12 -30.75 -16.89
C ILE A 55 9.81 -32.24 -16.95
N THR A 56 9.68 -32.77 -18.16
CA THR A 56 9.45 -34.19 -18.40
C THR A 56 10.05 -34.62 -19.74
N LYS A 57 9.91 -35.89 -20.12
CA LYS A 57 10.35 -36.38 -21.42
C LYS A 57 9.34 -36.06 -22.51
N TYR A 58 9.82 -35.53 -23.63
CA TYR A 58 9.11 -35.39 -24.90
C TYR A 58 9.99 -35.95 -26.01
N ALA A 59 9.48 -36.91 -26.79
CA ALA A 59 10.26 -37.61 -27.82
C ALA A 59 11.62 -38.10 -27.30
N ASP A 60 11.60 -38.79 -26.14
CA ASP A 60 12.76 -39.33 -25.41
C ASP A 60 13.80 -38.32 -24.90
N LYS A 61 13.59 -37.01 -25.13
CA LYS A 61 14.45 -35.94 -24.63
C LYS A 61 13.83 -35.26 -23.42
N ARG A 62 14.67 -34.90 -22.44
CA ARG A 62 14.22 -34.10 -21.29
C ARG A 62 13.94 -32.68 -21.77
N SER A 63 12.70 -32.25 -21.66
CA SER A 63 12.20 -31.01 -22.27
C SER A 63 11.44 -30.18 -21.24
N LEU A 64 11.49 -28.87 -21.42
CA LEU A 64 10.74 -27.89 -20.65
C LEU A 64 9.39 -27.67 -21.32
N PHE A 65 8.32 -27.87 -20.56
CA PHE A 65 6.96 -27.60 -20.97
C PHE A 65 6.54 -26.28 -20.35
N VAL A 66 6.12 -25.33 -21.17
CA VAL A 66 5.67 -24.00 -20.76
C VAL A 66 4.19 -23.90 -21.11
N GLN A 67 3.37 -23.74 -20.08
CA GLN A 67 1.92 -23.71 -20.15
C GLN A 67 1.45 -22.31 -19.77
N SER A 68 0.64 -21.67 -20.61
CA SER A 68 0.09 -20.35 -20.30
C SER A 68 -1.41 -20.29 -20.58
N ILE A 69 -2.08 -19.36 -19.89
CA ILE A 69 -3.47 -19.00 -20.17
C ILE A 69 -3.46 -17.50 -20.47
N GLU A 70 -3.85 -17.16 -21.69
CA GLU A 70 -4.12 -15.80 -22.15
C GLU A 70 -5.57 -15.78 -22.68
N ASP A 71 -5.80 -15.34 -23.91
CA ASP A 71 -7.10 -15.51 -24.60
C ASP A 71 -7.44 -17.01 -24.77
N GLU A 72 -6.43 -17.86 -24.91
CA GLU A 72 -6.51 -19.31 -25.01
C GLU A 72 -5.46 -19.95 -24.11
N CYS A 73 -5.65 -21.22 -23.79
CA CYS A 73 -4.60 -22.01 -23.17
C CYS A 73 -3.56 -22.34 -24.26
N SER A 74 -2.28 -22.33 -23.89
CA SER A 74 -1.21 -22.74 -24.80
C SER A 74 -0.18 -23.63 -24.11
N LEU A 75 0.42 -24.53 -24.87
CA LEU A 75 1.54 -25.34 -24.43
C LEU A 75 2.65 -25.26 -25.47
N ASP A 76 3.83 -24.88 -24.98
CA ASP A 76 5.08 -24.89 -25.72
C ASP A 76 6.04 -25.90 -25.11
N ILE A 77 6.77 -26.63 -25.95
CA ILE A 77 7.82 -27.55 -25.48
C ILE A 77 9.15 -27.12 -26.04
N TYR A 78 10.12 -26.96 -25.15
CA TYR A 78 11.48 -26.57 -25.48
C TYR A 78 12.47 -27.67 -25.08
N ASN A 79 13.47 -27.90 -25.92
CA ASN A 79 14.65 -28.69 -25.59
C ASN A 79 15.88 -27.87 -25.99
N GLU A 80 16.79 -27.63 -25.05
CA GLU A 80 18.02 -26.86 -25.30
C GLU A 80 17.76 -25.47 -25.94
N GLY A 81 16.66 -24.83 -25.57
CA GLY A 81 16.24 -23.52 -26.09
C GLY A 81 15.51 -23.56 -27.43
N ILE A 82 15.42 -24.72 -28.07
CA ILE A 82 14.70 -24.90 -29.35
C ILE A 82 13.26 -25.32 -29.07
N LYS A 83 12.31 -24.59 -29.65
CA LYS A 83 10.88 -24.91 -29.58
C LYS A 83 10.57 -26.12 -30.47
N LEU A 84 10.17 -27.23 -29.85
CA LEU A 84 9.86 -28.50 -30.52
C LEU A 84 8.37 -28.67 -30.82
N TYR A 85 7.50 -28.07 -30.01
CA TYR A 85 6.06 -28.24 -30.11
C TYR A 85 5.33 -26.98 -29.68
N HIS A 86 4.16 -26.78 -30.28
CA HIS A 86 3.19 -25.76 -29.92
C HIS A 86 1.78 -26.30 -30.15
N ASN A 87 0.89 -26.09 -29.19
CA ASN A 87 -0.54 -26.10 -29.46
C ASN A 87 -1.27 -25.06 -28.60
N LYS A 88 -2.52 -24.80 -29.00
CA LYS A 88 -3.47 -23.94 -28.29
C LYS A 88 -4.82 -24.62 -28.28
N ASP A 89 -5.57 -24.39 -27.22
CA ASP A 89 -6.98 -24.77 -27.15
C ASP A 89 -7.71 -23.92 -26.10
N THR A 90 -9.03 -24.07 -26.03
CA THR A 90 -9.88 -23.30 -25.13
C THR A 90 -9.75 -23.73 -23.67
N ILE A 91 -9.35 -24.98 -23.40
CA ILE A 91 -9.20 -25.52 -22.04
C ILE A 91 -7.95 -26.41 -21.93
N PRO A 92 -7.33 -26.49 -20.74
CA PRO A 92 -6.12 -27.30 -20.50
C PRO A 92 -6.24 -28.77 -20.87
N ASN A 93 -7.42 -29.38 -20.66
CA ASN A 93 -7.61 -30.81 -20.92
C ASN A 93 -7.43 -31.15 -22.40
N LYS A 94 -7.97 -30.33 -23.31
CA LYS A 94 -7.85 -30.56 -24.76
C LYS A 94 -6.41 -30.44 -25.27
N ILE A 95 -5.62 -29.55 -24.67
CA ILE A 95 -4.18 -29.43 -24.97
C ILE A 95 -3.46 -30.75 -24.69
N TRP A 96 -3.70 -31.33 -23.52
CA TRP A 96 -3.04 -32.55 -23.08
C TRP A 96 -3.62 -33.82 -23.73
N GLU A 97 -4.90 -33.80 -24.11
CA GLU A 97 -5.50 -34.83 -24.97
C GLU A 97 -4.84 -34.85 -26.36
N THR A 98 -4.59 -33.67 -26.94
CA THR A 98 -4.00 -33.53 -28.28
C THR A 98 -2.57 -34.03 -28.36
N ILE A 99 -1.74 -33.67 -27.37
CA ILE A 99 -0.34 -34.13 -27.34
C ILE A 99 -0.24 -35.63 -26.99
N GLY A 100 -1.23 -36.18 -26.29
CA GLY A 100 -1.36 -37.62 -26.08
C GLY A 100 -0.28 -38.26 -25.21
N ILE A 101 0.46 -37.47 -24.41
CA ILE A 101 1.43 -37.97 -23.42
C ILE A 101 0.93 -37.68 -22.01
N LEU A 102 1.56 -38.29 -20.99
CA LEU A 102 1.18 -38.11 -19.58
C LEU A 102 -0.30 -38.40 -19.28
N LYS A 103 -0.94 -39.28 -20.07
CA LYS A 103 -2.38 -39.62 -20.01
C LYS A 103 -2.91 -40.11 -18.65
N LYS A 104 -2.01 -40.36 -17.69
CA LYS A 104 -2.36 -40.66 -16.29
C LYS A 104 -3.03 -39.46 -15.61
N TYR A 105 -2.71 -38.24 -16.02
CA TYR A 105 -3.20 -37.01 -15.43
C TYR A 105 -4.09 -36.27 -16.42
N ASP A 106 -5.15 -35.62 -15.92
CA ASP A 106 -5.87 -34.65 -16.72
C ASP A 106 -5.04 -33.38 -16.94
N GLY A 107 -5.40 -32.63 -17.99
CA GLY A 107 -4.64 -31.44 -18.38
C GLY A 107 -4.72 -30.32 -17.35
N ALA A 108 -5.83 -30.17 -16.65
CA ALA A 108 -5.97 -29.16 -15.59
C ALA A 108 -5.01 -29.42 -14.41
N THR A 109 -4.79 -30.69 -14.08
CA THR A 109 -3.82 -31.14 -13.09
C THR A 109 -2.39 -30.91 -13.56
N LEU A 110 -2.08 -31.16 -14.84
CA LEU A 110 -0.77 -30.85 -15.43
C LEU A 110 -0.48 -29.35 -15.56
N PHE A 111 -1.51 -28.54 -15.75
CA PHE A 111 -1.41 -27.09 -15.66
C PHE A 111 -1.16 -26.61 -14.22
N GLY A 112 -1.47 -27.44 -13.21
CA GLY A 112 -1.38 -27.08 -11.80
C GLY A 112 -2.55 -26.23 -11.30
N ILE A 113 -3.58 -26.00 -12.13
CA ILE A 113 -4.70 -25.13 -11.77
C ILE A 113 -5.66 -25.79 -10.78
N THR A 114 -5.70 -27.12 -10.69
CA THR A 114 -6.58 -27.85 -9.75
C THR A 114 -5.92 -28.10 -8.38
N ASP A 115 -4.66 -27.71 -8.19
CA ASP A 115 -3.97 -27.86 -6.91
C ASP A 115 -4.69 -27.06 -5.80
N TYR A 116 -4.74 -27.62 -4.59
CA TYR A 116 -5.46 -27.03 -3.47
C TYR A 116 -4.99 -25.61 -3.12
N ASN A 117 -3.67 -25.38 -3.08
CA ASN A 117 -3.12 -24.07 -2.74
C ASN A 117 -3.39 -23.07 -3.85
N ILE A 118 -3.25 -23.50 -5.11
CA ILE A 118 -3.58 -22.66 -6.28
C ILE A 118 -5.07 -22.30 -6.28
N GLN A 119 -5.97 -23.25 -6.00
CA GLN A 119 -7.40 -23.00 -5.94
C GLN A 119 -7.80 -22.01 -4.84
N GLN A 120 -7.13 -22.05 -3.68
CA GLN A 120 -7.34 -21.03 -2.64
C GLN A 120 -6.94 -19.64 -3.14
N ILE A 121 -5.76 -19.52 -3.76
CA ILE A 121 -5.28 -18.24 -4.29
C ILE A 121 -6.19 -17.72 -5.40
N LEU A 122 -6.57 -18.58 -6.35
CA LEU A 122 -7.49 -18.23 -7.44
C LEU A 122 -8.86 -17.80 -6.89
N THR A 123 -9.36 -18.45 -5.85
CA THR A 123 -10.64 -18.08 -5.22
C THR A 123 -10.57 -16.69 -4.60
N GLU A 124 -9.50 -16.39 -3.84
CA GLU A 124 -9.32 -15.08 -3.23
C GLU A 124 -9.11 -13.98 -4.28
N LEU A 125 -8.30 -14.24 -5.30
CA LEU A 125 -8.09 -13.29 -6.40
C LEU A 125 -9.37 -13.07 -7.23
N ASN A 126 -10.16 -14.11 -7.50
CA ASN A 126 -11.46 -13.97 -8.17
C ASN A 126 -12.48 -13.21 -7.31
N LYS A 127 -12.47 -13.38 -5.97
CA LYS A 127 -13.29 -12.53 -5.07
C LYS A 127 -12.87 -11.07 -5.18
N LEU A 128 -11.56 -10.80 -5.20
CA LEU A 128 -11.02 -9.46 -5.37
C LEU A 128 -11.38 -8.87 -6.74
N GLU A 129 -11.29 -9.65 -7.82
CA GLU A 129 -11.67 -9.21 -9.17
C GLU A 129 -13.18 -8.98 -9.31
N LYS A 130 -14.02 -9.87 -8.78
CA LYS A 130 -15.48 -9.65 -8.70
C LYS A 130 -15.83 -8.45 -7.82
N SER A 131 -15.03 -8.16 -6.79
CA SER A 131 -15.20 -6.94 -5.99
C SER A 131 -14.76 -5.67 -6.74
N LYS A 132 -13.82 -5.75 -7.68
CA LYS A 132 -13.47 -4.64 -8.59
C LYS A 132 -14.56 -4.36 -9.63
N ASN A 133 -15.34 -5.38 -10.02
CA ASN A 133 -16.48 -5.26 -10.95
C ASN A 133 -17.80 -4.83 -10.27
N LEU A 134 -17.79 -4.47 -8.99
CA LEU A 134 -18.94 -3.88 -8.29
C LEU A 134 -18.70 -2.37 -8.14
N ILE A 135 -19.21 -1.57 -9.09
CA ILE A 135 -19.35 -0.10 -9.05
C ILE A 135 -18.11 0.58 -8.46
N THR A 136 -17.03 0.62 -9.24
CA THR A 136 -15.92 1.50 -8.91
C THR A 136 -16.25 2.91 -9.39
N CYS A 137 -16.14 3.89 -8.49
CA CYS A 137 -16.27 5.30 -8.84
C CYS A 137 -14.90 5.97 -8.76
N THR A 138 -14.64 6.96 -9.61
CA THR A 138 -13.46 7.81 -9.50
C THR A 138 -13.78 9.02 -8.63
N SER A 139 -12.77 9.81 -8.25
CA SER A 139 -12.99 11.07 -7.51
C SER A 139 -14.01 11.99 -8.18
N ASP A 140 -14.08 11.97 -9.51
CA ASP A 140 -14.98 12.81 -10.30
C ASP A 140 -16.46 12.42 -10.14
N ASN A 141 -16.73 11.19 -9.69
CA ASN A 141 -18.08 10.68 -9.46
C ASN A 141 -18.63 10.98 -8.07
N TRP A 142 -17.87 11.61 -7.16
CA TRP A 142 -18.33 11.80 -5.76
C TRP A 142 -19.48 12.80 -5.59
N LYS A 143 -19.76 13.61 -6.61
CA LYS A 143 -20.98 14.43 -6.66
C LYS A 143 -22.22 13.62 -7.05
N ASN A 144 -22.04 12.42 -7.59
CA ASN A 144 -23.13 11.51 -7.94
C ASN A 144 -23.49 10.65 -6.72
N ILE A 145 -24.48 11.13 -5.95
CA ILE A 145 -24.93 10.48 -4.72
C ILE A 145 -25.49 9.07 -4.97
N ASP A 146 -26.06 8.79 -6.14
CA ASP A 146 -26.64 7.48 -6.47
C ASP A 146 -25.56 6.41 -6.60
N ILE A 147 -24.44 6.75 -7.23
CA ILE A 147 -23.27 5.86 -7.33
C ILE A 147 -22.70 5.62 -5.93
N LEU A 148 -22.50 6.67 -5.13
CA LEU A 148 -21.99 6.52 -3.77
C LEU A 148 -22.94 5.70 -2.88
N ASN A 149 -24.26 5.86 -3.02
CA ASN A 149 -25.26 5.08 -2.29
C ASN A 149 -25.11 3.58 -2.60
N LEU A 150 -24.91 3.21 -3.86
CA LEU A 150 -24.72 1.81 -4.24
C LEU A 150 -23.47 1.20 -3.61
N ILE A 151 -22.36 1.95 -3.61
CA ILE A 151 -21.10 1.52 -2.96
C ILE A 151 -21.29 1.41 -1.44
N PHE A 152 -22.02 2.36 -0.84
CA PHE A 152 -22.32 2.37 0.60
C PHE A 152 -23.19 1.19 1.03
N GLU A 153 -24.24 0.87 0.27
CA GLU A 153 -25.08 -0.32 0.50
C GLU A 153 -24.26 -1.60 0.47
N GLN A 154 -23.38 -1.73 -0.52
CA GLN A 154 -22.59 -2.93 -0.74
C GLN A 154 -21.51 -3.14 0.33
N ASN A 155 -20.85 -2.06 0.78
CA ASN A 155 -19.68 -2.15 1.65
C ASN A 155 -20.02 -1.88 3.12
N ILE A 156 -20.90 -0.92 3.43
CA ILE A 156 -21.20 -0.49 4.80
C ILE A 156 -22.48 -1.16 5.32
N LYS A 157 -23.61 -1.10 4.59
CA LYS A 157 -24.89 -1.66 5.10
C LYS A 157 -24.86 -3.18 5.24
N LYS A 158 -24.25 -3.91 4.29
CA LYS A 158 -24.07 -5.38 4.39
C LYS A 158 -23.30 -5.82 5.64
N CYS A 159 -22.41 -4.98 6.15
CA CYS A 159 -21.64 -5.29 7.35
C CYS A 159 -22.44 -5.17 8.66
N LYS A 160 -23.72 -4.73 8.60
CA LYS A 160 -24.62 -4.51 9.76
C LYS A 160 -24.01 -3.58 10.82
N ILE A 161 -23.35 -2.52 10.37
CA ILE A 161 -22.77 -1.49 11.24
C ILE A 161 -23.92 -0.70 11.88
N ALA A 162 -23.99 -0.69 13.22
CA ALA A 162 -25.20 -0.35 13.97
C ALA A 162 -25.59 1.14 13.94
N ASN A 163 -24.76 2.02 13.37
CA ASN A 163 -24.99 3.45 13.34
C ASN A 163 -25.05 3.95 11.89
N THR A 164 -26.26 4.03 11.33
CA THR A 164 -26.47 4.60 9.99
C THR A 164 -26.46 6.13 10.10
N PHE A 165 -25.30 6.74 9.90
CA PHE A 165 -25.13 8.19 9.95
C PHE A 165 -25.83 8.86 8.78
N SER A 166 -26.81 9.73 9.03
CA SER A 166 -27.60 10.38 7.95
C SER A 166 -26.78 11.32 7.04
N SER A 167 -25.48 11.52 7.33
CA SER A 167 -24.59 12.46 6.66
C SER A 167 -23.28 11.83 6.18
N TRP A 168 -23.19 10.51 6.03
CA TRP A 168 -21.94 9.83 5.62
C TRP A 168 -21.38 10.33 4.29
N SER A 169 -22.24 10.70 3.34
CA SER A 169 -21.84 11.21 2.03
C SER A 169 -21.09 12.54 2.11
N LYS A 170 -21.30 13.31 3.20
CA LYS A 170 -20.56 14.55 3.47
C LYS A 170 -19.06 14.32 3.58
N LEU A 171 -18.63 13.13 4.00
CA LEU A 171 -17.22 12.75 4.03
C LEU A 171 -16.57 12.88 2.65
N PHE A 172 -17.27 12.41 1.62
CA PHE A 172 -16.80 12.41 0.24
C PHE A 172 -16.96 13.80 -0.38
N THR A 173 -18.08 14.49 -0.18
CA THR A 173 -18.26 15.84 -0.74
C THR A 173 -17.30 16.85 -0.12
N ASN A 174 -17.12 16.84 1.21
CA ASN A 174 -16.19 17.74 1.88
C ASN A 174 -14.75 17.52 1.41
N TRP A 175 -14.37 16.27 1.16
CA TRP A 175 -13.04 15.96 0.68
C TRP A 175 -12.90 16.26 -0.81
N TYR A 176 -13.94 16.08 -1.62
CA TYR A 176 -13.93 16.49 -3.03
C TYR A 176 -13.54 17.97 -3.15
N ASP A 177 -14.16 18.83 -2.34
CA ASP A 177 -13.98 20.28 -2.36
C ASP A 177 -12.63 20.75 -1.76
N GLN A 178 -11.89 19.87 -1.07
CA GLN A 178 -10.56 20.20 -0.53
C GLN A 178 -9.47 20.12 -1.60
N THR A 179 -8.52 21.05 -1.54
CA THR A 179 -7.30 21.06 -2.37
C THR A 179 -6.32 19.95 -2.00
N ASN A 180 -6.36 19.46 -0.76
CA ASN A 180 -5.49 18.38 -0.29
C ASN A 180 -5.89 17.03 -0.91
N THR A 181 -4.91 16.32 -1.47
CA THR A 181 -5.11 15.00 -2.09
C THR A 181 -5.04 13.86 -1.06
N ILE A 182 -4.33 14.05 0.05
CA ILE A 182 -4.04 13.03 1.06
C ILE A 182 -4.89 13.24 2.32
N ILE A 183 -5.39 12.14 2.89
CA ILE A 183 -6.02 12.10 4.22
C ILE A 183 -5.35 11.09 5.14
N GLN A 184 -5.71 11.18 6.41
CA GLN A 184 -5.38 10.20 7.44
C GLN A 184 -6.61 9.37 7.82
N PHE A 185 -6.49 8.06 7.73
CA PHE A 185 -7.47 7.08 8.18
C PHE A 185 -6.97 6.39 9.46
N PRO A 186 -7.82 6.10 10.46
CA PRO A 186 -9.27 6.32 10.51
C PRO A 186 -9.66 7.74 10.92
N THR A 187 -8.71 8.66 11.14
CA THR A 187 -8.98 10.01 11.66
C THR A 187 -10.06 10.77 10.89
N ILE A 188 -10.10 10.62 9.57
CA ILE A 188 -11.12 11.22 8.71
C ILE A 188 -12.55 10.82 9.12
N LEU A 189 -12.76 9.62 9.66
CA LEU A 189 -14.07 9.13 10.06
C LEU A 189 -14.64 9.95 11.22
N TYR A 190 -13.82 10.58 12.06
CA TYR A 190 -14.30 11.47 13.14
C TYR A 190 -14.98 12.75 12.64
N GLN A 191 -15.01 13.01 11.32
CA GLN A 191 -15.89 14.03 10.76
C GLN A 191 -17.37 13.62 10.78
N ILE A 192 -17.64 12.32 10.76
CA ILE A 192 -19.00 11.76 10.74
C ILE A 192 -19.30 10.88 11.96
N TYR A 193 -18.30 10.52 12.76
CA TYR A 193 -18.43 9.81 14.04
C TYR A 193 -18.08 10.71 15.24
N PRO A 194 -18.67 10.46 16.44
CA PRO A 194 -18.26 11.15 17.66
C PRO A 194 -16.76 11.01 17.94
N LYS A 195 -16.13 12.06 18.48
CA LYS A 195 -14.68 12.10 18.76
C LYS A 195 -14.19 10.99 19.71
N ASN A 196 -15.07 10.47 20.56
CA ASN A 196 -14.79 9.38 21.50
C ASN A 196 -15.25 8.01 20.99
N TYR A 197 -15.67 7.91 19.73
CA TYR A 197 -16.10 6.66 19.15
C TYR A 197 -14.91 5.70 18.96
N GLN A 198 -15.10 4.45 19.40
CA GLN A 198 -14.12 3.39 19.25
C GLN A 198 -14.54 2.48 18.11
N PHE A 199 -13.80 2.53 17.00
CA PHE A 199 -14.06 1.69 15.84
C PHE A 199 -13.62 0.25 16.09
N GLN A 200 -14.46 -0.70 15.69
CA GLN A 200 -14.09 -2.09 15.59
C GLN A 200 -13.34 -2.35 14.28
N GLU A 201 -12.45 -3.34 14.26
CA GLU A 201 -11.68 -3.69 13.04
C GLU A 201 -12.59 -4.05 11.87
N LYS A 202 -13.76 -4.65 12.14
CA LYS A 202 -14.78 -4.94 11.13
C LYS A 202 -15.33 -3.67 10.49
N GLU A 203 -15.54 -2.61 11.26
CA GLU A 203 -16.03 -1.32 10.77
C GLU A 203 -14.94 -0.62 9.95
N LEU A 204 -13.70 -0.63 10.44
CA LEU A 204 -12.55 -0.10 9.70
C LEU A 204 -12.35 -0.86 8.39
N GLY A 205 -12.48 -2.18 8.38
CA GLY A 205 -12.45 -3.01 7.19
C GLY A 205 -13.51 -2.62 6.16
N ALA A 206 -14.75 -2.38 6.61
CA ALA A 206 -15.84 -1.93 5.74
C ALA A 206 -15.56 -0.54 5.13
N TRP A 207 -15.02 0.38 5.93
CA TRP A 207 -14.63 1.71 5.44
C TRP A 207 -13.44 1.67 4.47
N ARG A 208 -12.45 0.81 4.69
CA ARG A 208 -11.37 0.59 3.71
C ARG A 208 -11.92 0.06 2.39
N ALA A 209 -12.85 -0.88 2.43
CA ALA A 209 -13.51 -1.40 1.23
C ALA A 209 -14.29 -0.30 0.49
N MET A 210 -15.03 0.52 1.24
CA MET A 210 -15.73 1.69 0.70
C MET A 210 -14.76 2.68 0.01
N PHE A 211 -13.62 3.00 0.63
CA PHE A 211 -12.62 3.88 0.03
C PHE A 211 -11.97 3.24 -1.20
N CYS A 212 -11.56 1.97 -1.16
CA CYS A 212 -11.05 1.29 -2.36
C CYS A 212 -12.06 1.35 -3.52
N ALA A 213 -13.33 1.05 -3.25
CA ALA A 213 -14.38 1.07 -4.27
C ALA A 213 -14.70 2.48 -4.77
N SER A 214 -14.44 3.51 -3.97
CA SER A 214 -14.69 4.90 -4.33
C SER A 214 -13.50 5.58 -5.04
N GLY A 215 -12.50 4.79 -5.48
CA GLY A 215 -11.38 5.26 -6.31
C GLY A 215 -10.18 5.75 -5.52
N TYR A 216 -10.09 5.45 -4.23
CA TYR A 216 -8.98 5.88 -3.38
C TYR A 216 -7.86 4.85 -3.33
N THR A 217 -6.62 5.34 -3.27
CA THR A 217 -5.43 4.50 -3.18
C THR A 217 -4.75 4.68 -1.82
N ASN A 218 -4.48 3.57 -1.14
CA ASN A 218 -3.65 3.58 0.07
C ASN A 218 -2.18 3.81 -0.32
N ILE A 219 -1.57 4.84 0.25
CA ILE A 219 -0.19 5.28 -0.01
C ILE A 219 0.69 5.25 1.24
N THR A 220 0.25 4.52 2.26
CA THR A 220 0.99 4.36 3.51
C THR A 220 2.38 3.75 3.21
N PRO A 221 3.49 4.45 3.51
CA PRO A 221 4.82 4.04 3.04
C PRO A 221 5.47 2.94 3.88
N PHE A 222 4.84 2.49 4.98
CA PHE A 222 5.41 1.53 5.93
C PHE A 222 4.50 0.31 6.14
N MET A 223 5.12 -0.87 6.32
CA MET A 223 4.42 -2.15 6.43
C MET A 223 3.57 -2.27 7.70
N LYS A 224 2.42 -2.92 7.54
CA LYS A 224 1.27 -3.11 8.47
C LYS A 224 1.56 -3.84 9.80
N LYS A 225 2.77 -3.83 10.36
CA LYS A 225 3.00 -4.62 11.58
C LYS A 225 2.50 -3.97 12.87
N ARG A 226 2.33 -2.63 12.98
CA ARG A 226 1.83 -2.01 14.23
C ARG A 226 1.10 -0.66 14.13
N HIS A 227 0.93 -0.08 12.95
CA HIS A 227 0.42 1.30 12.86
C HIS A 227 -1.10 1.37 12.66
N LEU A 228 -1.73 2.18 13.52
CA LEU A 228 -3.18 2.45 13.52
C LEU A 228 -3.62 3.46 12.45
N ILE A 229 -2.67 4.19 11.86
CA ILE A 229 -2.93 5.30 10.92
C ILE A 229 -2.47 4.91 9.52
N GLU A 230 -3.36 5.09 8.56
CA GLU A 230 -3.13 4.89 7.13
C GLU A 230 -3.28 6.21 6.38
N PHE A 231 -2.52 6.36 5.29
CA PHE A 231 -2.62 7.49 4.39
C PHE A 231 -3.28 7.05 3.08
N TRP A 232 -4.29 7.80 2.67
CA TRP A 232 -5.06 7.53 1.45
C TRP A 232 -5.07 8.76 0.58
N THR A 233 -4.91 8.58 -0.72
CA THR A 233 -4.97 9.68 -1.70
C THR A 233 -6.12 9.51 -2.69
N LYS A 234 -6.64 10.65 -3.12
CA LYS A 234 -7.58 10.79 -4.24
C LYS A 234 -6.89 11.16 -5.56
N ALA A 235 -5.56 11.32 -5.56
CA ALA A 235 -4.82 11.64 -6.77
C ALA A 235 -4.90 10.46 -7.77
N PRO A 236 -5.17 10.72 -9.06
CA PRO A 236 -5.15 9.67 -10.08
C PRO A 236 -3.79 8.96 -10.18
N ASP A 237 -2.70 9.71 -10.00
CA ASP A 237 -1.35 9.18 -9.86
C ASP A 237 -0.85 9.35 -8.41
N PRO A 238 -0.73 8.25 -7.64
CA PRO A 238 -0.28 8.29 -6.25
C PRO A 238 1.25 8.38 -6.09
N SER A 239 2.03 8.36 -7.18
CA SER A 239 3.50 8.20 -7.12
C SER A 239 4.19 9.32 -6.36
N SER A 240 3.85 10.58 -6.69
CA SER A 240 4.40 11.76 -6.01
C SER A 240 4.01 11.81 -4.53
N ASP A 241 2.73 11.54 -4.23
CA ASP A 241 2.23 11.51 -2.85
C ASP A 241 2.95 10.44 -2.01
N ARG A 242 3.18 9.26 -2.60
CA ARG A 242 3.91 8.15 -1.97
C ARG A 242 5.36 8.51 -1.71
N GLU A 243 6.05 9.08 -2.70
CA GLU A 243 7.46 9.48 -2.57
C GLU A 243 7.62 10.58 -1.50
N ASN A 244 6.73 11.57 -1.49
CA ASN A 244 6.75 12.63 -0.50
C ASN A 244 6.48 12.10 0.92
N LEU A 245 5.50 11.20 1.09
CA LEU A 245 5.24 10.57 2.39
C LEU A 245 6.41 9.70 2.86
N ALA A 246 7.05 8.95 1.97
CA ALA A 246 8.24 8.16 2.29
C ALA A 246 9.38 9.06 2.77
N LYS A 247 9.69 10.16 2.06
CA LYS A 247 10.71 11.14 2.46
C LYS A 247 10.39 11.79 3.81
N LEU A 248 9.12 12.12 4.06
CA LEU A 248 8.69 12.68 5.35
C LEU A 248 8.84 11.68 6.50
N PHE A 249 8.59 10.41 6.23
CA PHE A 249 8.80 9.33 7.20
C PHE A 249 10.29 9.08 7.47
N GLU A 250 11.10 8.92 6.43
CA GLU A 250 12.55 8.73 6.53
C GLU A 250 13.26 9.89 7.22
N SER A 251 12.80 11.12 7.00
CA SER A 251 13.34 12.31 7.67
C SER A 251 12.91 12.46 9.13
N GLY A 252 12.05 11.57 9.64
CA GLY A 252 11.51 11.63 11.01
C GLY A 252 10.53 12.78 11.23
N MET A 253 10.08 13.47 10.18
CA MET A 253 9.09 14.55 10.26
C MET A 253 7.66 14.02 10.32
N LEU A 254 7.44 12.77 9.91
CA LEU A 254 6.17 12.06 10.06
C LEU A 254 6.24 11.16 11.31
N LEU A 255 5.69 11.63 12.43
CA LEU A 255 5.51 10.82 13.62
C LEU A 255 4.25 9.96 13.50
N VAL A 256 4.43 8.65 13.41
CA VAL A 256 3.33 7.68 13.44
C VAL A 256 3.25 7.13 14.85
N ILE A 257 2.32 7.66 15.65
CA ILE A 257 2.14 7.27 17.06
C ILE A 257 1.67 5.81 17.10
N GLU A 258 2.47 4.90 17.68
CA GLU A 258 2.06 3.51 17.94
C GLU A 258 1.34 3.41 19.29
N ASN A 259 0.15 4.00 19.44
CA ASN A 259 -0.61 3.80 20.67
C ASN A 259 -1.63 2.65 20.54
N LYS A 260 -1.35 1.57 21.29
CA LYS A 260 -2.19 0.37 21.46
C LYS A 260 -3.56 0.63 22.11
N SER A 261 -3.94 1.87 22.38
CA SER A 261 -5.28 2.24 22.83
C SER A 261 -5.47 3.72 22.58
N PHE A 262 -6.70 4.15 22.25
CA PHE A 262 -7.08 5.55 22.30
C PHE A 262 -7.04 6.05 23.76
N SER A 263 -5.84 6.36 24.24
CA SER A 263 -5.57 7.15 25.43
C SER A 263 -4.42 8.10 25.12
N GLN A 264 -4.43 9.22 25.85
CA GLN A 264 -3.68 10.46 25.65
C GLN A 264 -2.18 10.32 25.29
N PRO A 265 -1.57 11.39 24.73
CA PRO A 265 -0.18 11.35 24.29
C PRO A 265 0.76 11.34 25.49
N ASP A 266 1.28 10.17 25.86
CA ASP A 266 2.33 10.03 26.86
C ASP A 266 3.57 9.30 26.30
N ASN A 267 4.73 9.79 26.75
CA ASN A 267 6.11 9.34 26.53
C ASN A 267 6.71 9.38 25.10
N GLU A 268 5.96 9.11 24.02
CA GLU A 268 6.52 9.19 22.65
C GLU A 268 6.86 10.62 22.21
N SER A 269 6.06 11.59 22.68
CA SER A 269 6.39 13.00 22.50
C SER A 269 7.77 13.28 23.07
N GLU A 270 8.12 12.70 24.22
CA GLU A 270 9.40 12.94 24.89
C GLU A 270 10.61 12.44 24.08
N THR A 271 10.45 11.40 23.27
CA THR A 271 11.50 10.88 22.38
C THR A 271 11.70 11.76 21.15
N PHE A 272 10.61 12.21 20.52
CA PHE A 272 10.68 13.23 19.47
C PHE A 272 11.30 14.53 20.01
N TRP A 273 10.90 14.95 21.21
CA TRP A 273 11.40 16.17 21.84
C TRP A 273 12.87 16.05 22.24
N LYS A 274 13.33 14.90 22.76
CA LYS A 274 14.75 14.63 23.03
C LYS A 274 15.59 14.59 21.75
N SER A 275 15.03 14.05 20.67
CA SER A 275 15.70 14.00 19.36
C SER A 275 15.80 15.39 18.72
N LEU A 276 14.75 16.21 18.83
CA LEU A 276 14.77 17.61 18.40
C LEU A 276 15.75 18.45 19.21
N GLN A 277 15.79 18.26 20.54
CA GLN A 277 16.76 18.92 21.41
C GLN A 277 18.20 18.54 21.04
N LYS A 278 18.46 17.25 20.84
CA LYS A 278 19.77 16.75 20.40
C LYS A 278 20.15 17.29 19.02
N ALA A 279 19.20 17.37 18.08
CA ALA A 279 19.41 17.97 16.76
C ALA A 279 19.80 19.46 16.84
N LEU A 280 19.13 20.23 17.71
CA LEU A 280 19.46 21.63 17.98
C LEU A 280 20.86 21.80 18.62
N GLU A 281 21.26 20.87 19.50
CA GLU A 281 22.59 20.87 20.12
C GLU A 281 23.70 20.46 19.12
N THR A 282 23.42 19.55 18.19
CA THR A 282 24.39 19.09 17.17
C THR A 282 24.52 19.98 15.93
N ASN A 283 23.57 20.90 15.67
CA ASN A 283 23.61 21.74 14.48
C ASN A 283 24.64 22.87 14.63
N LYS A 284 25.90 22.57 14.32
CA LYS A 284 27.06 23.49 14.39
C LYS A 284 27.04 24.63 13.37
N ARG A 285 25.99 24.81 12.57
CA ARG A 285 25.89 25.88 11.57
C ARG A 285 25.29 27.17 12.16
N GLY A 286 26.01 27.77 13.11
CA GLY A 286 25.85 29.15 13.57
C GLY A 286 24.48 29.54 14.15
N ILE A 287 24.43 30.72 14.77
CA ILE A 287 23.23 31.28 15.44
C ILE A 287 22.01 31.29 14.49
N ASP A 288 22.21 31.48 13.18
CA ASP A 288 21.15 31.55 12.17
C ASP A 288 20.42 30.22 11.90
N GLY A 289 21.11 29.07 12.00
CA GLY A 289 20.47 27.77 11.77
C GLY A 289 19.45 27.41 12.85
N ASN A 290 19.80 27.72 14.10
CA ASN A 290 18.95 27.50 15.26
C ASN A 290 17.77 28.47 15.28
N VAL A 291 18.01 29.75 15.01
CA VAL A 291 16.93 30.77 14.90
C VAL A 291 15.94 30.42 13.80
N ARG A 292 16.41 29.87 12.67
CA ARG A 292 15.54 29.45 11.55
C ARG A 292 14.62 28.29 11.92
N ILE A 293 15.15 27.21 12.50
CA ILE A 293 14.32 26.06 12.92
C ILE A 293 13.37 26.48 14.05
N LEU A 294 13.85 27.27 15.01
CA LEU A 294 13.02 27.75 16.10
C LEU A 294 11.93 28.72 15.63
N SER A 295 12.16 29.53 14.59
CA SER A 295 11.15 30.46 14.06
C SER A 295 9.91 29.75 13.50
N ILE A 296 10.07 28.52 12.99
CA ILE A 296 8.96 27.68 12.50
C ILE A 296 8.05 27.25 13.66
N ILE A 297 8.65 27.06 14.84
CA ILE A 297 7.99 26.45 15.98
C ILE A 297 7.52 27.51 16.99
N ALA A 298 8.24 28.63 17.13
CA ALA A 298 8.08 29.56 18.25
C ALA A 298 6.76 30.35 18.28
N GLU A 299 6.07 30.52 17.14
CA GLU A 299 4.73 31.14 17.07
C GLU A 299 3.61 30.17 17.48
N ASN A 300 3.85 28.86 17.36
CA ASN A 300 2.85 27.83 17.64
C ASN A 300 2.81 27.40 19.13
N PHE A 301 3.77 27.85 19.95
CA PHE A 301 3.90 27.45 21.35
C PHE A 301 4.09 28.65 22.28
N THR A 302 3.60 28.53 23.52
CA THR A 302 3.73 29.60 24.52
C THR A 302 5.16 29.71 25.04
N TYR A 303 5.55 30.93 25.42
CA TYR A 303 6.89 31.24 25.91
C TYR A 303 7.30 30.37 27.12
N LYS A 304 6.35 30.15 28.04
CA LYS A 304 6.52 29.31 29.22
C LYS A 304 6.89 27.87 28.85
N LYS A 305 6.18 27.27 27.88
CA LYS A 305 6.46 25.90 27.40
C LYS A 305 7.85 25.80 26.76
N LEU A 306 8.26 26.79 25.97
CA LEU A 306 9.58 26.82 25.32
C LEU A 306 10.72 26.91 26.36
N LYS A 307 10.57 27.72 27.41
CA LYS A 307 11.58 27.89 28.45
C LYS A 307 11.66 26.69 29.39
N GLU A 308 10.53 26.21 29.91
CA GLU A 308 10.49 25.19 30.96
C GLU A 308 10.77 23.78 30.42
N LYS A 309 10.23 23.42 29.24
CA LYS A 309 10.42 22.07 28.67
C LYS A 309 11.70 21.92 27.87
N PHE A 310 12.11 22.95 27.13
CA PHE A 310 13.24 22.85 26.20
C PHE A 310 14.52 23.54 26.71
N LYS A 311 14.47 24.17 27.89
CA LYS A 311 15.59 24.92 28.49
C LYS A 311 16.22 25.95 27.54
N ILE A 312 15.43 26.48 26.60
CA ILE A 312 15.89 27.46 25.63
C ILE A 312 15.98 28.83 26.31
N GLY A 313 17.11 29.50 26.12
CA GLY A 313 17.33 30.86 26.63
C GLY A 313 16.31 31.86 26.08
N SER A 314 15.91 32.82 26.91
CA SER A 314 14.98 33.90 26.55
C SER A 314 15.36 34.61 25.25
N ASP A 315 16.65 34.85 25.08
CA ASP A 315 17.18 35.68 24.01
C ASP A 315 17.06 34.97 22.65
N ILE A 316 17.17 33.64 22.66
CA ILE A 316 17.00 32.79 21.47
C ILE A 316 15.52 32.72 21.07
N ILE A 317 14.61 32.58 22.04
CA ILE A 317 13.15 32.58 21.78
C ILE A 317 12.71 33.92 21.19
N ASN A 318 13.19 35.03 21.76
CA ASN A 318 12.88 36.38 21.29
C ASN A 318 13.44 36.62 19.88
N SER A 319 14.67 36.19 19.62
CA SER A 319 15.29 36.29 18.29
C SER A 319 14.54 35.46 17.25
N ALA A 320 14.13 34.23 17.58
CA ALA A 320 13.36 33.35 16.69
C ALA A 320 11.98 33.90 16.34
N ARG A 321 11.26 34.48 17.31
CA ARG A 321 9.95 35.12 17.05
C ARG A 321 10.10 36.41 16.27
N LYS A 322 11.09 37.23 16.59
CA LYS A 322 11.40 38.45 15.83
C LYS A 322 11.72 38.10 14.37
N HIS A 323 12.53 37.06 14.15
CA HIS A 323 12.83 36.54 12.82
C HIS A 323 11.57 36.05 12.08
N ALA A 324 10.73 35.23 12.73
CA ALA A 324 9.48 34.74 12.15
C ALA A 324 8.56 35.88 11.69
N ARG A 325 8.46 36.95 12.49
CA ARG A 325 7.62 38.11 12.21
C ARG A 325 8.16 39.00 11.10
N LEU A 326 9.48 39.16 11.01
CA LEU A 326 10.12 40.04 10.03
C LEU A 326 10.32 39.34 8.67
N ASN A 327 10.65 38.05 8.67
CA ASN A 327 11.11 37.32 7.48
C ASN A 327 10.21 36.14 7.10
N GLY A 328 9.24 35.77 7.93
CA GLY A 328 8.44 34.56 7.79
C GLY A 328 9.08 33.34 8.48
N PRO A 329 8.28 32.40 9.03
CA PRO A 329 8.79 31.21 9.70
C PRO A 329 9.65 30.35 8.76
N GLY A 330 10.87 30.01 9.16
CA GLY A 330 11.74 29.12 8.38
C GLY A 330 12.42 29.77 7.17
N SER A 331 12.26 31.08 6.96
CA SER A 331 12.98 31.83 5.93
C SER A 331 14.46 31.95 6.28
N LYS A 332 15.34 31.94 5.27
CA LYS A 332 16.76 32.26 5.47
C LYS A 332 16.86 33.73 5.88
N CYS A 333 17.65 34.06 6.91
CA CYS A 333 18.07 35.45 7.15
C CYS A 333 18.69 35.96 5.85
N SER A 334 18.08 36.98 5.23
CA SER A 334 18.74 37.74 4.19
C SER A 334 19.91 38.48 4.85
N CYS A 335 21.12 37.91 4.75
CA CYS A 335 22.32 38.66 5.04
C CYS A 335 22.43 39.78 4.00
N THR A 336 21.92 40.97 4.33
CA THR A 336 22.42 42.22 3.76
C THR A 336 22.07 43.41 4.66
N LYS A 337 23.14 44.06 5.12
CA LYS A 337 23.25 45.41 5.70
C LYS A 337 22.86 45.60 7.18
N PHE A 338 23.85 45.32 8.04
CA PHE A 338 24.28 46.33 9.01
C PHE A 338 25.74 46.68 8.69
N LEU A 339 25.95 47.79 7.97
CA LEU A 339 27.16 48.58 8.19
C LEU A 339 26.90 49.47 9.41
N PRO A 340 27.88 49.69 10.29
CA PRO A 340 27.72 50.63 11.39
C PRO A 340 27.80 52.06 10.83
N GLY A 341 26.84 52.89 11.22
CA GLY A 341 26.83 54.32 10.94
C GLY A 341 25.91 55.02 11.93
N GLY A 342 26.51 55.65 12.92
CA GLY A 342 25.87 56.35 14.04
C GLY A 342 26.74 56.30 15.27
#